data_AF-A0A6A6N1D1-F1
#
_entry.id   AF-A0A6A6N1D1-F1
#
_cell.length_a   1.000
_cell.length_b   1.000
_cell.length_c   1.000
_cell.angle_alpha   90.00
_cell.angle_beta   90.00
_cell.angle_gamma   90.00
#
_symmetry.space_group_name_H-M   'P 1'
#
loop_
_entity.id
_entity.type
_entity.pdbx_description
1 polymer ?
#
loop_
_entity_poly.entity_id
_entity_poly.type
_entity_poly.pdbx_seq_one_letter_code
_entity_poly.pdbx_strand_id
1 'polypeptide(L)'
;MTAVVLLGRNQAEGACLRSIAARQRRRKITEKTQELGKLIPGGNKMNTAEMLQAASNYVKFLQAQVKLLQLMESMHQERKESHLHTQELQVLLASPTIQEKLYSQEKCLVPRELLQTIANDE
;
A
#
# COMPACT_ATOMS: atom_id res chain seq x y z
N MET A 1 53.05 -37.25 29.33
CA MET A 1 52.64 -35.96 29.95
C MET A 1 52.51 -34.95 28.83
N THR A 2 51.28 -34.80 28.31
CA THR A 2 50.41 -33.61 28.51
C THR A 2 50.71 -32.57 27.43
N ALA A 3 50.09 -32.69 26.26
CA ALA A 3 48.76 -32.21 25.89
C ALA A 3 48.88 -30.88 25.10
N VAL A 4 48.77 -31.05 23.78
CA VAL A 4 48.30 -30.12 22.75
C VAL A 4 47.69 -28.83 23.31
N VAL A 5 48.35 -27.70 23.03
CA VAL A 5 47.76 -26.37 23.20
C VAL A 5 46.57 -26.24 22.24
N LEU A 6 45.37 -26.23 22.82
CA LEU A 6 44.11 -25.99 22.13
C LEU A 6 44.11 -24.58 21.50
N LEU A 7 43.88 -24.52 20.19
CA LEU A 7 43.45 -23.33 19.46
C LEU A 7 42.24 -22.68 20.14
N GLY A 8 42.50 -21.58 20.85
CA GLY A 8 41.49 -20.69 21.41
C GLY A 8 40.69 -20.02 20.29
N ARG A 9 39.48 -20.52 20.08
CA ARG A 9 38.48 -20.09 19.10
C ARG A 9 38.09 -18.61 19.23
N ASN A 10 38.11 -17.91 18.08
CA ASN A 10 37.46 -16.63 17.77
C ASN A 10 35.91 -16.70 17.91
N GLN A 11 35.38 -16.83 19.13
CA GLN A 11 33.92 -16.89 19.36
C GLN A 11 33.29 -15.51 19.58
N ALA A 12 34.06 -14.51 20.01
CA ALA A 12 33.59 -13.13 20.25
C ALA A 12 33.36 -12.34 18.94
N GLU A 13 34.24 -12.49 17.94
CA GLU A 13 34.12 -11.78 16.67
C GLU A 13 32.90 -12.25 15.87
N GLY A 14 32.66 -13.57 15.84
CA GLY A 14 31.48 -14.14 15.20
C GLY A 14 30.16 -13.74 15.87
N ALA A 15 30.14 -13.57 17.20
CA ALA A 15 28.96 -13.12 17.93
C ALA A 15 28.70 -11.61 17.72
N CYS A 16 29.75 -10.79 17.69
CA CYS A 16 29.64 -9.35 17.43
C CYS A 16 29.16 -9.08 15.98
N LEU A 17 29.74 -9.77 14.99
CA LEU A 17 29.31 -9.67 13.58
C LEU A 17 27.85 -10.09 13.38
N ARG A 18 27.40 -11.18 14.02
CA ARG A 18 25.99 -11.61 14.00
C ARG A 18 25.07 -10.58 14.64
N SER A 19 25.49 -9.93 15.73
CA SER A 19 24.72 -8.86 16.38
C SER A 19 24.60 -7.61 15.48
N ILE A 20 25.68 -7.22 14.81
CA ILE A 20 25.70 -6.12 13.85
C ILE A 20 24.76 -6.42 12.66
N ALA A 21 24.86 -7.62 12.07
CA ALA A 21 23.99 -8.04 10.98
C ALA A 21 22.51 -8.06 11.40
N ALA A 22 22.21 -8.60 12.59
CA ALA A 22 20.86 -8.59 13.15
C ALA A 22 20.33 -7.18 13.44
N ARG A 23 21.20 -6.25 13.87
CA ARG A 23 20.85 -4.83 14.08
C ARG A 23 20.56 -4.14 12.75
N GLN A 24 21.37 -4.38 11.73
CA GLN A 24 21.15 -3.83 10.38
C GLN A 24 19.84 -4.35 9.79
N ARG A 25 19.52 -5.64 9.93
CA ARG A 25 18.23 -6.21 9.52
C ARG A 25 17.06 -5.51 10.22
N ARG A 26 17.14 -5.36 11.55
CA ARG A 26 16.09 -4.68 12.34
C ARG A 26 15.90 -3.22 11.90
N ARG A 27 16.99 -2.48 11.67
CA ARG A 27 16.91 -1.10 11.14
C ARG A 27 16.19 -1.06 9.79
N LYS A 28 16.58 -1.90 8.83
CA LYS A 28 15.91 -1.98 7.52
C LYS A 28 14.43 -2.31 7.64
N ILE A 29 14.05 -3.21 8.56
CA ILE A 29 12.64 -3.53 8.83
C ILE A 29 11.92 -2.29 9.37
N THR A 30 12.46 -1.63 10.39
CA THR A 30 11.86 -0.41 10.98
C THR A 30 11.69 0.69 9.93
N GLU A 31 12.69 0.94 9.11
CA GLU A 31 12.64 1.93 8.01
C GLU A 31 11.51 1.59 7.03
N LYS A 32 11.43 0.35 6.55
CA LYS A 32 10.37 -0.08 5.63
C LYS A 32 8.97 -0.03 6.26
N THR A 33 8.84 -0.39 7.54
CA THR A 33 7.60 -0.29 8.30
C THR A 33 7.16 1.17 8.44
N GLN A 34 8.09 2.10 8.69
CA GLN A 34 7.79 3.53 8.77
C GLN A 34 7.37 4.11 7.42
N GLU A 35 8.06 3.76 6.33
CA GLU A 35 7.66 4.18 4.98
C GLU A 35 6.28 3.64 4.59
N LEU A 36 5.98 2.39 4.95
CA LEU A 36 4.63 1.84 4.75
C LEU A 36 3.57 2.66 5.49
N GLY A 37 3.82 3.02 6.76
CA GLY A 37 2.88 3.80 7.58
C GLY A 37 2.48 5.14 6.97
N LYS A 38 3.39 5.79 6.22
CA LYS A 38 3.12 7.05 5.50
C LYS A 38 2.19 6.89 4.30
N LEU A 39 2.13 5.70 3.71
CA LEU A 39 1.31 5.42 2.53
C LEU A 39 -0.11 4.96 2.89
N ILE A 40 -0.30 4.42 4.09
CA ILE A 40 -1.59 3.89 4.54
C ILE A 40 -2.40 5.01 5.22
N PRO A 41 -3.67 5.23 4.85
CA PRO A 41 -4.55 6.18 5.55
C PRO A 41 -4.61 5.85 7.04
N GLY A 42 -4.30 6.83 7.89
CA GLY A 42 -4.19 6.65 9.34
C GLY A 42 -3.05 5.73 9.83
N GLY A 43 -2.17 5.22 8.95
CA GLY A 43 -1.15 4.23 9.27
C GLY A 43 -0.17 4.66 10.36
N ASN A 44 0.18 5.96 10.41
CA ASN A 44 1.05 6.52 11.45
C ASN A 44 0.46 6.46 12.88
N LYS A 45 -0.84 6.17 13.01
CA LYS A 45 -1.56 6.07 14.30
C LYS A 45 -1.86 4.63 14.71
N MET A 46 -1.43 3.65 13.90
CA MET A 46 -1.73 2.23 14.08
C MET A 46 -0.52 1.48 14.65
N ASN A 47 -0.78 0.38 15.38
CA ASN A 47 0.29 -0.56 15.67
C ASN A 47 0.68 -1.35 14.39
N THR A 48 1.79 -2.11 14.42
CA THR A 48 2.29 -2.80 13.23
C THR A 48 1.30 -3.83 12.67
N ALA A 49 0.58 -4.56 13.51
CA ALA A 49 -0.36 -5.58 13.04
C ALA A 49 -1.57 -4.93 12.34
N GLU A 50 -2.15 -3.90 12.97
CA GLU A 50 -3.22 -3.09 12.40
C GLU A 50 -2.80 -2.43 11.08
N MET A 51 -1.60 -1.83 11.04
CA MET A 51 -1.09 -1.18 9.83
C MET A 51 -0.92 -2.16 8.67
N LEU A 52 -0.43 -3.38 8.93
CA LEU A 52 -0.29 -4.41 7.90
C LEU A 52 -1.64 -4.89 7.38
N GLN A 53 -2.64 -5.05 8.26
CA GLN A 53 -4.00 -5.40 7.85
C GLN A 53 -4.66 -4.26 7.05
N ALA A 54 -4.53 -3.03 7.52
CA ALA A 54 -5.00 -1.84 6.83
C ALA A 54 -4.32 -1.69 5.45
N ALA A 55 -3.03 -2.00 5.33
CA ALA A 55 -2.33 -2.01 4.06
C ALA A 55 -2.95 -3.00 3.06
N SER A 56 -3.27 -4.22 3.50
CA SER A 56 -3.96 -5.21 2.66
C SER A 56 -5.31 -4.69 2.17
N ASN A 57 -6.10 -4.10 3.07
CA ASN A 57 -7.42 -3.57 2.74
C ASN A 57 -7.33 -2.36 1.80
N TYR A 58 -6.35 -1.48 2.02
CA TYR A 58 -6.14 -0.31 1.19
C TYR A 58 -5.72 -0.67 -0.25
N VAL A 59 -4.90 -1.71 -0.41
CA VAL A 59 -4.57 -2.25 -1.75
C VAL A 59 -5.82 -2.76 -2.47
N LYS A 60 -6.70 -3.50 -1.78
CA LYS A 60 -7.97 -3.98 -2.38
C LYS A 60 -8.86 -2.82 -2.81
N PHE A 61 -8.97 -1.81 -1.95
CA PHE A 61 -9.71 -0.58 -2.23
C PHE A 61 -9.16 0.14 -3.48
N LEU A 62 -7.83 0.28 -3.58
CA LEU A 62 -7.19 0.90 -4.74
C LEU A 62 -7.39 0.08 -6.02
N GLN A 63 -7.29 -1.24 -5.94
CA GLN A 63 -7.58 -2.12 -7.07
C GLN A 63 -9.01 -1.95 -7.57
N ALA A 64 -9.99 -1.76 -6.67
CA ALA A 64 -11.38 -1.49 -7.06
C ALA A 64 -11.50 -0.16 -7.82
N GLN A 65 -10.83 0.90 -7.37
CA GLN A 65 -10.81 2.18 -8.09
C GLN A 65 -10.17 2.08 -9.48
N VAL A 66 -9.05 1.37 -9.58
CA VAL A 66 -8.37 1.17 -10.88
C VAL A 66 -9.29 0.42 -11.86
N LYS A 67 -9.98 -0.63 -11.40
CA LYS A 67 -10.95 -1.36 -12.25
C LYS A 67 -12.08 -0.46 -12.73
N LEU A 68 -12.59 0.42 -11.88
CA LEU A 68 -13.62 1.38 -12.26
C LEU A 68 -13.12 2.34 -13.35
N LEU A 69 -11.92 2.89 -13.18
CA LEU A 69 -11.31 3.78 -14.17
C LEU A 69 -11.10 3.07 -15.51
N GLN A 70 -10.67 1.80 -15.50
CA GLN A 70 -10.53 0.99 -16.70
C GLN A 70 -11.87 0.72 -17.40
N LEU A 71 -12.92 0.43 -16.61
CA LEU A 71 -14.27 0.27 -17.14
C LEU A 71 -14.74 1.56 -17.83
N MET A 72 -14.55 2.72 -17.19
CA MET A 72 -14.87 4.01 -17.79
C MET A 72 -14.12 4.24 -19.10
N GLU A 73 -12.80 4.00 -19.13
CA GLU A 73 -11.99 4.16 -20.34
C GLU A 73 -12.51 3.29 -21.49
N SER A 74 -12.93 2.05 -21.20
CA SER A 74 -13.52 1.15 -22.22
C SER A 74 -14.85 1.64 -22.77
N MET A 75 -15.66 2.34 -21.97
CA MET A 75 -16.97 2.88 -22.38
C MET A 75 -16.85 4.20 -23.18
N HIS A 76 -15.75 4.94 -23.03
CA HIS A 76 -15.56 6.24 -23.66
C HIS A 76 -15.13 6.19 -25.13
N GLN A 77 -15.08 5.00 -25.74
CA GLN A 77 -14.79 4.85 -27.16
C GLN A 77 -15.88 5.43 -28.09
N GLU A 78 -17.08 5.78 -27.58
CA GLU A 78 -18.20 6.24 -28.43
C GLU A 78 -18.75 7.67 -28.16
N ARG A 79 -18.32 8.43 -27.13
CA ARG A 79 -18.81 9.82 -26.88
C ARG A 79 -17.71 10.81 -26.50
N LYS A 80 -17.54 11.86 -27.30
CA LYS A 80 -16.51 12.92 -27.13
C LYS A 80 -16.72 13.87 -25.94
N GLU A 81 -17.89 13.91 -25.30
CA GLU A 81 -18.16 14.84 -24.18
C GLU A 81 -17.63 14.36 -22.82
N SER A 82 -17.24 13.09 -22.69
CA SER A 82 -16.94 12.49 -21.38
C SER A 82 -15.49 12.63 -20.90
N HIS A 83 -14.61 13.22 -21.71
CA HIS A 83 -13.18 13.33 -21.38
C HIS A 83 -12.93 14.29 -20.20
N LEU A 84 -13.71 15.37 -20.09
CA LEU A 84 -13.56 16.36 -19.00
C LEU A 84 -13.90 15.74 -17.63
N HIS A 85 -15.01 15.01 -17.53
CA HIS A 85 -15.44 14.36 -16.29
C HIS A 85 -14.46 13.26 -15.85
N THR A 86 -13.87 12.55 -16.81
CA THR A 86 -12.85 11.54 -16.52
C THR A 86 -11.59 12.18 -15.94
N GLN A 87 -11.17 13.33 -16.47
CA GLN A 87 -10.02 14.07 -15.96
C GLN A 87 -10.26 14.64 -14.55
N GLU A 88 -11.44 15.22 -14.30
CA GLU A 88 -11.81 15.68 -12.96
C GLU A 88 -11.85 14.52 -11.95
N LEU A 89 -12.44 13.38 -12.34
CA LEU A 89 -12.45 12.19 -11.48
C LEU A 89 -11.03 11.70 -11.16
N GLN A 90 -10.14 11.65 -12.16
CA GLN A 90 -8.74 11.26 -11.94
C GLN A 90 -8.05 12.22 -10.95
N VAL A 91 -8.27 13.53 -11.06
CA VAL A 91 -7.72 14.52 -10.12
C VAL A 91 -8.26 14.29 -8.70
N LEU A 92 -9.56 14.01 -8.56
CA LEU A 92 -10.17 13.74 -7.26
C LEU A 92 -9.64 12.44 -6.63
N LEU A 93 -9.49 11.37 -7.41
CA LEU A 93 -8.98 10.08 -6.93
C LEU A 93 -7.48 10.12 -6.63
N ALA A 94 -6.71 10.99 -7.29
CA ALA A 94 -5.30 11.22 -6.99
C ALA A 94 -5.05 12.10 -5.75
N SER A 95 -6.09 12.76 -5.23
CA SER A 95 -5.98 13.61 -4.04
C SER A 95 -5.88 12.77 -2.76
N PRO A 96 -4.80 12.90 -1.98
CA PRO A 96 -4.61 12.09 -0.76
C PRO A 96 -5.73 12.27 0.28
N THR A 97 -6.24 13.50 0.42
CA THR A 97 -7.32 13.80 1.40
C THR A 97 -8.63 13.14 1.00
N ILE A 98 -8.94 13.12 -0.28
CA ILE A 98 -10.14 12.47 -0.82
C ILE A 98 -9.99 10.96 -0.67
N GLN A 99 -8.84 10.41 -1.04
CA GLN A 99 -8.55 8.98 -0.96
C GLN A 99 -8.63 8.47 0.49
N GLU A 100 -8.10 9.23 1.46
CA GLU A 100 -8.22 8.92 2.89
C GLU A 100 -9.68 8.96 3.37
N LYS A 101 -10.47 9.94 2.91
CA LYS A 101 -11.88 10.06 3.26
C LYS A 101 -12.72 8.91 2.67
N LEU A 102 -12.52 8.60 1.39
CA LEU A 102 -13.21 7.53 0.68
C LEU A 102 -12.90 6.17 1.29
N TYR A 103 -11.64 5.89 1.57
CA TYR A 103 -11.22 4.66 2.23
C TYR A 103 -11.84 4.52 3.63
N SER A 104 -11.79 5.57 4.44
CA SER A 104 -12.36 5.57 5.80
C SER A 104 -13.88 5.38 5.83
N GLN A 105 -14.57 5.66 4.72
CA GLN A 105 -16.02 5.47 4.59
C GLN A 105 -16.39 4.24 3.75
N GLU A 106 -15.41 3.48 3.25
CA GLU A 106 -15.62 2.36 2.32
C GLU A 106 -16.42 2.75 1.07
N LYS A 107 -16.21 3.97 0.56
CA LYS A 107 -16.92 4.52 -0.60
C LYS A 107 -16.00 4.65 -1.82
N CYS A 108 -16.57 4.52 -3.01
CA CYS A 108 -15.91 4.90 -4.26
C CYS A 108 -16.67 6.05 -4.94
N LEU A 109 -15.95 6.85 -5.73
CA LEU A 109 -16.57 7.83 -6.62
C LEU A 109 -16.93 7.12 -7.92
N VAL A 110 -18.19 7.23 -8.33
CA VAL A 110 -18.71 6.62 -9.57
C VAL A 110 -19.42 7.71 -10.36
N PRO A 111 -19.06 7.93 -11.64
CA PRO A 111 -19.81 8.83 -12.53
C PRO A 111 -21.25 8.35 -12.68
N ARG A 112 -22.20 9.29 -12.75
CA ARG A 112 -23.63 8.99 -12.84
C ARG A 112 -23.96 8.18 -14.09
N GLU A 113 -23.21 8.41 -15.17
CA GLU A 113 -23.36 7.76 -16.47
C GLU A 113 -23.14 6.25 -16.35
N LEU A 114 -22.17 5.82 -15.52
CA LEU A 114 -21.85 4.42 -15.31
C LEU A 114 -22.97 3.69 -14.53
N LEU A 115 -23.61 4.37 -13.59
CA LEU A 115 -24.77 3.82 -12.88
C LEU A 115 -25.98 3.64 -13.80
N GLN A 116 -26.17 4.54 -14.78
CA GLN A 116 -27.27 4.45 -15.74
C GLN A 116 -27.10 3.27 -16.68
N THR A 117 -25.88 2.98 -17.16
CA THR A 117 -25.65 1.81 -18.02
C THR A 117 -25.93 0.50 -17.29
N ILE A 118 -25.49 0.36 -16.03
CA ILE A 118 -25.74 -0.85 -15.23
C ILE A 118 -27.22 -1.02 -14.88
N ALA A 119 -27.94 0.07 -14.63
CA ALA A 119 -29.36 0.03 -14.27
C ALA A 119 -30.30 -0.25 -15.47
N ASN A 120 -29.81 -0.12 -16.70
CA ASN A 120 -30.59 -0.33 -17.92
C ASN A 120 -30.39 -1.73 -18.53
N ASP A 121 -29.57 -2.59 -17.92
CA ASP A 121 -29.30 -3.98 -18.34
C ASP A 121 -30.21 -5.02 -17.60
N GLU A 122 -31.35 -4.59 -17.02
CA GLU A 122 -32.45 -5.47 -16.57
C GLU A 122 -33.58 -5.58 -17.59
#